data_AF-M2YGC1-F1
#
_entry.id   AF-M2YGC1-F1
#
_cell.length_a   1.000
_cell.length_b   1.000
_cell.length_c   1.000
_cell.angle_alpha   90.00
_cell.angle_beta   90.00
_cell.angle_gamma   90.00
#
_symmetry.space_group_name_H-M   'P 1'
#
loop_
_entity.id
_entity.type
_entity.pdbx_description
1 polymer ?
#
loop_
_entity_poly.entity_id
_entity_poly.type
_entity_poly.pdbx_seq_one_letter_code
_entity_poly.pdbx_strand_id
1 'polypeptide(L)'
;MINAALAVAAALGGLVILIFPAETEAKILVFTMTVLAWTFVVTYARRSPWRSTQAGRSVMATTVSIALIGTQLASVWWFGDYPGRSEVRSMVILALVLTLLHRLLVLRRIQHADADDGPDSTAL
;
A
#
# COMPACT_ATOMS: atom_id res chain seq x y z
N MET A 1 10.28 0.04 22.86
CA MET A 1 10.76 1.04 21.88
C MET A 1 9.76 1.27 20.74
N ILE A 2 9.26 0.22 20.07
CA ILE A 2 8.26 0.36 18.98
C ILE A 2 6.98 1.08 19.46
N ASN A 3 6.43 0.70 20.61
CA ASN A 3 5.21 1.33 21.14
C ASN A 3 5.39 2.82 21.45
N ALA A 4 6.59 3.23 21.89
CA ALA A 4 6.90 4.64 22.14
C ALA A 4 6.99 5.42 20.81
N ALA A 5 7.59 4.85 19.77
CA ALA A 5 7.63 5.47 18.44
C ALA A 5 6.23 5.62 17.84
N LEU A 6 5.35 4.61 18.00
CA LEU A 6 3.95 4.68 17.58
C LEU A 6 3.17 5.74 18.36
N ALA A 7 3.36 5.82 19.68
CA ALA A 7 2.71 6.84 20.51
C ALA A 7 3.15 8.26 20.13
N VAL A 8 4.44 8.46 19.86
CA VAL A 8 4.97 9.75 19.37
C VAL A 8 4.41 10.09 17.99
N ALA A 9 4.39 9.14 17.06
CA ALA A 9 3.82 9.36 15.73
C ALA A 9 2.33 9.71 15.79
N ALA A 10 1.57 9.03 16.64
CA ALA A 10 0.15 9.33 16.87
C ALA A 10 -0.05 10.72 17.49
N ALA A 11 0.76 11.10 18.48
CA ALA A 11 0.71 12.42 19.10
C ALA A 11 1.05 13.54 18.09
N LEU A 12 2.09 13.34 17.26
CA LEU A 12 2.44 14.28 16.20
C LEU A 12 1.35 14.38 15.13
N GLY A 13 0.73 13.25 14.74
CA GLY A 13 -0.41 13.24 13.83
C GLY A 13 -1.61 14.00 14.40
N GLY A 14 -1.93 13.79 15.68
CA GLY A 14 -2.98 14.54 16.37
C GLY A 14 -2.66 16.04 16.47
N LEU A 15 -1.40 16.40 16.71
CA LEU A 15 -0.96 17.79 16.74
C LEU A 15 -1.14 18.48 15.38
N VAL A 16 -0.81 17.80 14.28
CA VAL A 16 -1.03 18.31 12.92
C VAL A 16 -2.51 18.61 12.70
N ILE A 17 -3.40 17.72 13.14
CA ILE A 17 -4.85 17.89 12.99
C ILE A 17 -5.39 19.10 13.77
N LEU A 18 -4.84 19.36 14.96
CA LEU A 18 -5.30 20.45 15.81
C LEU A 18 -4.79 21.83 15.37
N ILE A 19 -3.63 21.90 14.71
CA ILE A 19 -2.96 23.16 14.37
C ILE A 19 -3.27 23.61 12.94
N PHE A 20 -3.39 22.68 12.00
CA PHE A 20 -3.47 23.01 10.58
C PHE A 20 -4.91 22.99 10.04
N PRO A 21 -5.23 23.85 9.05
CA PRO A 21 -6.50 23.77 8.34
C PRO A 21 -6.66 22.42 7.63
N ALA A 22 -7.91 21.97 7.42
CA ALA A 22 -8.28 20.68 6.84
C ALA A 22 -7.52 20.33 5.54
N GLU A 23 -7.31 21.31 4.66
CA GLU A 23 -6.58 21.09 3.41
C GLU A 23 -5.07 20.86 3.64
N THR A 24 -4.49 21.55 4.61
CA THR A 24 -3.05 21.49 4.91
C THR A 24 -2.71 20.25 5.73
N GLU A 25 -3.54 19.86 6.70
CA GLU A 25 -3.36 18.60 7.43
C GLU A 25 -3.38 17.40 6.48
N ALA A 26 -4.32 17.37 5.52
CA ALA A 26 -4.46 16.26 4.58
C ALA A 26 -3.21 16.11 3.71
N LYS A 27 -2.64 17.25 3.27
CA LYS A 27 -1.37 17.29 2.53
C LYS A 27 -0.22 16.71 3.34
N ILE A 28 -0.06 17.14 4.59
CA ILE A 28 1.01 16.67 5.48
C ILE A 28 0.87 15.17 5.77
N LEU A 29 -0.33 14.71 6.12
CA LEU A 29 -0.58 13.32 6.49
C LEU A 29 -0.39 12.37 5.32
N VAL A 30 -0.92 12.70 4.14
CA VAL A 30 -0.74 11.88 2.94
C VAL A 30 0.71 11.88 2.47
N PHE A 31 1.41 13.02 2.52
CA PHE A 31 2.83 13.06 2.19
C PHE A 31 3.65 12.19 3.14
N THR A 32 3.37 12.27 4.44
CA THR A 32 4.01 11.44 5.47
C THR A 32 3.74 9.95 5.24
N MET A 33 2.48 9.58 4.98
CA MET A 33 2.10 8.21 4.62
C MET A 33 2.88 7.71 3.39
N THR A 34 3.00 8.56 2.37
CA THR A 34 3.70 8.24 1.11
C THR A 34 5.18 7.97 1.36
N VAL A 35 5.85 8.83 2.13
CA VAL A 35 7.26 8.68 2.50
C VAL A 35 7.48 7.41 3.32
N LEU A 36 6.62 7.12 4.29
CA LEU A 36 6.69 5.89 5.08
C LEU A 36 6.49 4.64 4.22
N ALA A 37 5.53 4.67 3.29
CA ALA A 37 5.28 3.57 2.36
C ALA A 37 6.51 3.31 1.46
N TRP A 38 7.11 4.36 0.88
CA TRP A 38 8.34 4.23 0.11
C TRP A 38 9.52 3.73 0.94
N THR A 39 9.67 4.23 2.17
CA THR A 39 10.71 3.79 3.10
C THR A 39 10.57 2.31 3.40
N PHE A 40 9.34 1.84 3.65
CA PHE A 40 9.06 0.43 3.84
C PHE A 40 9.41 -0.38 2.58
N VAL A 41 8.94 0.05 1.40
CA VAL A 41 9.23 -0.61 0.12
C VAL A 41 10.73 -0.77 -0.09
N VAL A 42 11.51 0.31 0.06
CA VAL A 42 12.97 0.28 -0.14
C VAL A 42 13.65 -0.63 0.88
N THR A 43 13.28 -0.51 2.16
CA THR A 43 13.91 -1.29 3.23
C THR A 43 13.55 -2.77 3.12
N TYR A 44 12.29 -3.08 2.85
CA TYR A 44 11.78 -4.44 2.69
C TYR A 44 12.31 -5.10 1.42
N ALA A 45 12.41 -4.34 0.31
CA ALA A 45 13.01 -4.81 -0.94
C ALA A 45 14.48 -5.21 -0.78
N ARG A 46 15.25 -4.44 0.00
CA ARG A 46 16.70 -4.65 0.18
C ARG A 46 17.04 -5.72 1.21
N ARG A 47 16.24 -5.83 2.28
CA ARG A 47 16.61 -6.65 3.45
C ARG A 47 15.90 -8.00 3.52
N SER A 48 14.72 -8.14 2.92
CA SER A 48 13.89 -9.35 3.05
C SER A 48 13.79 -10.11 1.72
N PRO A 49 13.77 -11.46 1.71
CA PRO A 49 13.49 -12.25 0.51
C PRO A 49 11.98 -12.18 0.17
N TRP A 50 11.47 -10.97 -0.09
CA TRP A 50 10.04 -10.72 -0.34
C TRP A 50 9.50 -11.48 -1.55
N ARG A 51 10.37 -11.93 -2.46
CA ARG A 51 10.01 -12.77 -3.62
C ARG A 51 9.84 -14.24 -3.30
N SER A 52 10.40 -14.75 -2.19
CA SER A 52 10.38 -16.19 -1.89
C SER A 52 9.06 -16.65 -1.27
N THR A 53 8.32 -15.76 -0.59
CA THR A 53 7.07 -16.13 0.09
C THR A 53 5.84 -15.47 -0.57
N GLN A 54 4.73 -16.20 -0.59
CA GLN A 54 3.40 -15.69 -0.98
C GLN A 54 3.00 -14.46 -0.15
N ALA A 55 3.19 -14.52 1.17
CA ALA A 55 2.91 -13.42 2.08
C ALA A 55 3.79 -12.19 1.83
N GLY A 56 5.10 -12.38 1.59
CA GLY A 56 6.01 -11.27 1.30
C GLY A 56 5.65 -10.53 0.02
N ARG A 57 5.24 -11.26 -1.03
CA ARG A 57 4.76 -10.66 -2.28
C ARG A 57 3.49 -9.85 -2.08
N SER A 58 2.55 -10.34 -1.27
CA SER A 58 1.29 -9.65 -1.03
C SER A 58 1.49 -8.35 -0.23
N VAL A 59 2.32 -8.38 0.81
CA VAL A 59 2.66 -7.19 1.61
C VAL A 59 3.39 -6.16 0.76
N MET A 60 4.42 -6.58 0.02
CA MET A 60 5.18 -5.68 -0.85
C MET A 60 4.30 -5.04 -1.92
N ALA A 61 3.43 -5.82 -2.57
CA ALA A 61 2.50 -5.31 -3.58
C ALA A 61 1.52 -4.30 -2.97
N THR A 62 0.95 -4.56 -1.78
CA THR A 62 0.04 -3.59 -1.13
C THR A 62 0.77 -2.29 -0.84
N THR A 63 1.96 -2.37 -0.25
CA THR A 63 2.69 -1.17 0.16
C THR A 63 3.18 -0.36 -1.03
N VAL A 64 3.61 -1.02 -2.12
CA VAL A 64 3.91 -0.34 -3.39
C VAL A 64 2.66 0.35 -3.94
N SER A 65 1.50 -0.30 -3.93
CA SER A 65 0.26 0.34 -4.38
C SER A 65 -0.09 1.58 -3.54
N ILE A 66 0.06 1.51 -2.22
CA ILE A 66 -0.15 2.66 -1.32
C ILE A 66 0.85 3.78 -1.64
N ALA A 67 2.13 3.45 -1.83
CA ALA A 67 3.16 4.42 -2.19
C ALA A 67 2.86 5.12 -3.53
N LEU A 68 2.39 4.36 -4.54
CA LEU A 68 2.02 4.91 -5.84
C LEU A 68 0.78 5.82 -5.77
N ILE A 69 -0.29 5.40 -5.07
CA ILE A 69 -1.46 6.27 -4.86
C ILE A 69 -1.05 7.54 -4.12
N GLY A 70 -0.27 7.40 -3.04
CA GLY A 70 0.21 8.53 -2.27
C GLY A 70 1.04 9.50 -3.09
N THR A 71 1.92 8.97 -3.96
CA THR A 71 2.73 9.77 -4.90
C THR A 71 1.83 10.47 -5.93
N GLN A 72 0.80 9.80 -6.42
CA GLN A 72 -0.18 10.42 -7.33
C GLN A 72 -0.95 11.55 -6.65
N LEU A 73 -1.35 11.39 -5.39
CA LEU A 73 -2.09 12.41 -4.65
C LEU A 73 -1.19 13.61 -4.31
N ALA A 74 0.03 13.34 -3.84
CA ALA A 74 1.03 14.37 -3.55
C ALA A 74 1.46 15.15 -4.80
N SER A 75 1.58 14.48 -5.95
CA SER A 75 1.99 15.14 -7.19
C SER A 75 0.96 16.18 -7.67
N VAL A 76 -0.34 15.92 -7.50
CA VAL A 76 -1.40 16.89 -7.83
C VAL A 76 -1.28 18.15 -6.98
N TRP A 77 -0.97 18.01 -5.69
CA TRP A 77 -0.86 19.16 -4.79
C TRP A 77 0.41 19.98 -5.01
N TRP A 78 1.51 19.35 -5.43
CA TRP A 78 2.79 20.03 -5.60
C TRP A 78 3.00 20.62 -7.00
N PHE A 79 2.52 19.93 -8.04
CA PHE A 79 2.75 20.31 -9.43
C PHE A 79 1.52 20.95 -10.11
N GLY A 80 0.36 20.98 -9.44
CA GLY A 80 -0.87 21.54 -10.00
C GLY A 80 -1.41 20.78 -11.21
N ASP A 81 -2.07 21.50 -12.12
CA ASP A 81 -2.54 20.96 -13.41
C ASP A 81 -1.43 21.04 -14.47
N TYR A 82 -0.62 19.98 -14.54
CA TYR A 82 0.31 19.77 -15.64
C TYR A 82 -0.33 18.94 -16.77
N PRO A 83 0.00 19.23 -18.04
CA PRO A 83 -0.52 18.47 -19.18
C PRO A 83 -0.07 17.00 -19.09
N GLY A 84 -1.01 16.05 -19.25
CA GLY A 84 -0.76 14.61 -19.10
C GLY A 84 -1.13 14.01 -17.74
N ARG A 85 -1.58 14.82 -16.78
CA ARG A 85 -1.97 14.37 -15.42
C ARG A 85 -3.10 13.32 -15.45
N SER A 86 -4.11 13.51 -16.30
CA SER A 86 -5.27 12.60 -16.41
C SER A 86 -4.84 11.22 -16.87
N GLU A 87 -3.91 11.17 -17.81
CA GLU A 87 -3.37 9.98 -18.44
C GLU A 87 -2.52 9.21 -17.43
N VAL A 88 -1.58 9.88 -16.76
CA VAL A 88 -0.74 9.28 -15.70
C VAL A 88 -1.61 8.73 -14.58
N ARG A 89 -2.59 9.51 -14.09
CA ARG A 89 -3.53 9.06 -13.07
C ARG A 89 -4.28 7.80 -13.52
N SER A 90 -4.78 7.78 -14.76
CA SER A 90 -5.55 6.65 -15.29
C SER A 90 -4.68 5.40 -15.42
N MET A 91 -3.43 5.54 -15.86
CA MET A 91 -2.47 4.44 -15.94
C MET A 91 -2.10 3.88 -14.56
N VAL A 92 -1.84 4.75 -13.57
CA VAL A 92 -1.53 4.34 -12.20
C VAL A 92 -2.72 3.61 -11.57
N ILE A 93 -3.93 4.17 -11.71
CA ILE A 93 -5.16 3.54 -11.22
C ILE A 93 -5.38 2.19 -11.90
N LEU A 94 -5.22 2.11 -13.23
CA LEU A 94 -5.38 0.87 -13.98
C LEU A 94 -4.37 -0.19 -13.53
N ALA A 95 -3.10 0.17 -13.39
CA ALA A 95 -2.07 -0.73 -12.87
C ALA A 95 -2.42 -1.25 -11.47
N LEU A 96 -3.00 -0.39 -10.62
CA LEU A 96 -3.48 -0.77 -9.30
C LEU A 96 -4.65 -1.76 -9.36
N VAL A 97 -5.64 -1.48 -10.21
CA VAL A 97 -6.80 -2.35 -10.44
C VAL A 97 -6.34 -3.72 -10.91
N LEU A 98 -5.43 -3.78 -11.88
CA LEU A 98 -4.86 -5.04 -12.38
C LEU A 98 -4.09 -5.78 -11.30
N THR A 99 -3.33 -5.07 -10.46
CA THR A 99 -2.59 -5.66 -9.33
C THR A 99 -3.55 -6.27 -8.30
N LEU A 100 -4.62 -5.57 -7.95
CA LEU A 100 -5.65 -6.06 -7.02
C LEU A 100 -6.41 -7.25 -7.63
N LEU A 101 -6.79 -7.17 -8.91
CA LEU A 101 -7.46 -8.25 -9.62
C LEU A 101 -6.60 -9.51 -9.64
N HIS A 102 -5.32 -9.40 -10.02
CA HIS A 102 -4.39 -10.52 -10.01
C HIS A 102 -4.31 -11.17 -8.61
N ARG A 103 -4.26 -10.37 -7.54
CA ARG A 103 -4.24 -10.90 -6.16
C ARG A 103 -5.54 -11.59 -5.77
N LEU A 104 -6.69 -11.06 -6.16
CA LEU A 104 -7.97 -11.69 -5.89
C LEU A 104 -8.06 -13.06 -6.57
N LEU A 105 -7.57 -13.15 -7.82
CA LEU A 105 -7.52 -14.41 -8.55
C LEU A 105 -6.55 -15.42 -7.91
N VAL A 106 -5.37 -14.97 -7.49
CA VAL A 106 -4.40 -15.82 -6.77
C VAL A 106 -4.98 -16.32 -5.46
N LEU A 107 -5.63 -15.45 -4.68
CA LEU A 107 -6.27 -15.83 -3.42
C LEU A 107 -7.37 -16.87 -3.65
N ARG A 108 -8.26 -16.63 -4.62
CA ARG A 108 -9.31 -17.60 -4.98
C ARG A 108 -8.73 -18.95 -5.38
N ARG A 109 -7.64 -18.96 -6.17
CA ARG A 109 -6.97 -20.21 -6.57
C ARG A 109 -6.45 -21.00 -5.37
N ILE A 110 -5.85 -20.33 -4.38
CA ILE A 110 -5.34 -20.99 -3.17
C ILE A 110 -6.51 -21.56 -2.36
N GLN A 111 -7.55 -20.74 -2.13
CA GLN A 111 -8.72 -21.16 -1.36
C GLN A 111 -9.46 -22.34 -1.99
N HIS A 112 -9.53 -22.42 -3.32
CA HIS A 112 -10.12 -23.57 -4.01
C HIS A 112 -9.24 -24.82 -3.95
N ALA A 113 -7.91 -24.68 -4.01
CA ALA A 113 -7.01 -25.83 -3.88
C ALA A 113 -7.10 -26.49 -2.50
N ASP A 114 -7.26 -25.69 -1.43
CA ASP A 114 -7.44 -26.21 -0.06
C ASP A 114 -8.83 -26.84 0.16
N ALA A 115 -9.83 -26.49 -0.65
CA ALA A 115 -11.19 -27.02 -0.55
C ALA A 115 -11.35 -28.39 -1.24
N ASP A 116 -10.58 -28.66 -2.30
CA ASP A 116 -10.60 -29.94 -3.02
C ASP A 116 -9.82 -31.06 -2.30
N ASP A 117 -8.90 -30.72 -1.37
CA ASP A 117 -8.12 -31.66 -0.53
C ASP A 117 -8.82 -32.03 0.81
N GLY A 118 -10.15 -31.85 0.88
CA GLY A 118 -10.97 -32.19 2.05
C GLY A 118 -11.03 -33.69 2.38
N PRO A 119 -11.42 -34.07 3.62
CA PRO A 119 -11.12 -35.34 4.33
C PRO A 119 -11.73 -36.66 3.77
N ASP A 120 -12.13 -36.72 2.50
CA ASP A 120 -12.71 -37.94 1.89
C ASP A 120 -11.64 -38.91 1.36
N SER A 121 -10.34 -38.56 1.40
CA SER A 121 -9.25 -39.44 0.91
C SER A 121 -8.77 -40.49 1.92
N THR A 122 -9.26 -40.52 3.16
CA THR A 122 -8.84 -41.52 4.17
C THR A 122 -9.82 -42.70 4.34
N ALA A 123 -10.75 -42.88 3.39
CA ALA A 123 -11.80 -43.90 3.48
C ALA A 123 -11.71 -45.00 2.39
N LEU A 124 -10.52 -45.30 1.87
CA LEU A 124 -10.27 -46.46 1.00
C LEU A 124 -9.05 -47.25 1.48
#